data_AF-A0A2V8M227-F1
#
_entry.id   AF-A0A2V8M227-F1
#
_cell.length_a   1.000
_cell.length_b   1.000
_cell.length_c   1.000
_cell.angle_alpha   90.00
_cell.angle_beta   90.00
_cell.angle_gamma   90.00
#
_symmetry.space_group_name_H-M   'P 1'
#
loop_
_entity.id
_entity.type
_entity.pdbx_description
1 polymer ?
#
loop_
_entity_poly.entity_id
_entity_poly.type
_entity_poly.pdbx_seq_one_letter_code
_entity_poly.pdbx_strand_id
1 'polypeptide(L)'
;FDEWVFGTGIPTYTLDYQVMPAQSGFVVQGTIKQSEVANHFIMSVPVYADDDFLGRVVIGDEDGTFRFNLKTRPARVVLDPKGTVLMKTNAG
;
A
#
# COMPACT_ATOMS: atom_id res chain seq x y z
N PHE A 1 7.70 27.75 15.09
CA PHE A 1 7.98 27.09 13.79
C PHE A 1 9.02 26.03 14.11
N ASP A 2 8.59 24.87 14.62
CA ASP A 2 9.50 23.92 15.28
C ASP A 2 9.16 22.44 15.01
N GLU A 3 8.70 22.09 13.80
CA GLU A 3 8.38 20.68 13.49
C GLU A 3 8.84 20.18 12.11
N TRP A 4 9.73 20.90 11.40
CA TRP A 4 9.96 20.60 9.98
C TRP A 4 11.32 20.00 9.58
N VAL A 5 12.23 19.63 10.51
CA VAL A 5 13.58 19.19 10.07
C VAL A 5 14.11 17.89 10.68
N PHE A 6 13.46 17.27 11.67
CA PHE A 6 14.01 16.05 12.29
C PHE A 6 13.00 14.90 12.32
N GLY A 7 12.93 14.15 11.22
CA GLY A 7 12.25 12.86 11.22
C GLY A 7 11.80 12.28 9.88
N THR A 8 12.32 12.69 8.72
CA THR A 8 11.90 12.07 7.45
C THR A 8 12.82 10.90 7.12
N GLY A 9 12.67 9.80 7.87
CA GLY A 9 13.12 8.51 7.34
C GLY A 9 12.36 8.20 6.05
N ILE A 10 12.98 7.43 5.15
CA ILE A 10 12.28 6.95 3.95
C ILE A 10 11.27 5.90 4.43
N PRO A 11 9.96 6.07 4.20
CA PRO A 11 8.97 5.13 4.69
C PRO A 11 9.22 3.74 4.12
N THR A 12 9.16 2.75 4.99
CA THR A 12 9.18 1.35 4.60
C THR A 12 7.78 0.78 4.71
N TYR A 13 7.30 0.19 3.62
CA TYR A 13 6.00 -0.47 3.58
C TYR A 13 6.12 -1.99 3.45
N THR A 14 5.29 -2.71 4.20
CA THR A 14 5.07 -4.14 4.03
C THR A 14 3.62 -4.37 3.62
N LEU A 15 3.42 -5.18 2.58
CA LEU A 15 2.09 -5.51 2.05
C LEU A 15 1.75 -6.97 2.38
N ASP A 16 0.71 -7.17 3.19
CA ASP A 16 0.07 -8.46 3.42
C ASP A 16 -1.26 -8.48 2.65
N TYR A 17 -1.49 -9.46 1.77
CA TYR A 17 -2.74 -9.53 1.01
C TYR A 17 -3.19 -10.96 0.72
N GLN A 18 -4.47 -11.09 0.41
CA GLN A 18 -5.09 -12.33 -0.06
C GLN A 18 -5.96 -12.07 -1.27
N VAL A 19 -5.97 -13.03 -2.19
CA VAL A 19 -6.84 -13.05 -3.36
C VAL A 19 -7.85 -14.18 -3.20
N MET A 20 -9.13 -13.83 -3.17
CA MET A 20 -10.23 -14.78 -2.98
C MET A 20 -11.15 -14.79 -4.20
N PRO A 21 -11.65 -15.96 -4.64
CA PRO A 21 -12.75 -16.02 -5.59
C PRO A 21 -14.01 -15.33 -5.03
N ALA A 22 -14.79 -14.69 -5.90
CA ALA A 22 -16.09 -14.09 -5.57
C ALA A 22 -17.16 -14.53 -6.59
N GLN A 23 -18.43 -14.16 -6.37
CA GLN A 23 -19.52 -14.52 -7.29
C GLN A 23 -19.25 -14.08 -8.74
N SER A 24 -18.60 -12.94 -8.93
CA SER A 24 -18.12 -12.47 -10.24
C SER A 24 -16.68 -11.99 -10.13
N GLY A 25 -15.75 -12.86 -10.52
CA GLY A 25 -14.32 -12.56 -10.51
C GLY A 25 -13.67 -12.83 -9.15
N PHE A 26 -12.86 -11.89 -8.68
CA PHE A 26 -12.00 -12.04 -7.51
C PHE A 26 -12.07 -10.80 -6.62
N VAL A 27 -11.77 -10.99 -5.34
CA VAL A 27 -11.55 -9.91 -4.39
C VAL A 27 -10.11 -9.98 -3.92
N VAL A 28 -9.43 -8.85 -3.97
CA VAL A 28 -8.16 -8.65 -3.26
C VAL A 28 -8.46 -7.84 -2.01
N GLN A 29 -8.01 -8.31 -0.86
CA GLN A 29 -8.00 -7.52 0.36
C GLN A 29 -6.62 -7.61 1.01
N GLY A 30 -6.21 -6.54 1.68
CA GLY A 30 -4.89 -6.50 2.28
C GLY A 30 -4.71 -5.38 3.28
N THR A 31 -3.55 -5.44 3.92
CA THR A 31 -3.06 -4.50 4.93
C THR A 31 -1.68 -4.01 4.53
N ILE A 32 -1.45 -2.71 4.67
CA ILE A 32 -0.19 -2.03 4.41
C ILE A 32 0.31 -1.47 5.74
N LYS A 33 1.46 -1.98 6.20
CA LYS A 33 2.12 -1.51 7.42
C LYS A 33 3.18 -0.48 7.06
N GLN A 34 3.32 0.56 7.89
CA GLN A 34 4.32 1.61 7.72
C GLN A 34 5.32 1.60 8.87
N SER A 35 6.60 1.79 8.54
CA SER A 35 7.68 1.96 9.51
C SER A 35 8.75 2.93 9.01
N GLU A 36 9.74 3.21 9.88
CA GLU A 36 10.85 4.13 9.60
C GLU A 36 10.42 5.59 9.34
N VAL A 37 9.33 6.04 9.95
CA VAL A 37 8.83 7.42 9.87
C VAL A 37 8.44 7.95 11.24
N ALA A 38 8.34 9.27 11.35
CA ALA A 38 7.83 9.93 12.55
C ALA A 38 6.35 9.60 12.81
N ASN A 39 5.91 9.77 14.06
CA ASN A 39 4.50 9.70 14.43
C ASN A 39 3.68 10.71 13.61
N HIS A 40 2.42 10.39 13.34
CA HIS A 40 1.48 11.18 12.55
C HIS A 40 1.89 11.37 11.08
N PHE A 41 2.89 10.62 10.60
CA PHE A 41 3.25 10.62 9.19
C PHE A 41 2.18 9.90 8.38
N ILE A 42 1.56 10.63 7.45
CA ILE A 42 0.46 10.13 6.61
C ILE A 42 0.91 10.11 5.16
N MET A 43 0.65 8.99 4.49
CA MET A 43 0.93 8.82 3.07
C MET A 43 -0.19 8.12 2.33
N SER A 44 -0.40 8.54 1.09
CA SER A 44 -1.30 7.89 0.15
C SER A 44 -0.49 7.06 -0.83
N VAL A 45 -0.51 5.73 -0.69
CA VAL A 45 0.30 4.80 -1.49
C VAL A 45 -0.57 4.16 -2.58
N PRO A 46 -0.18 4.22 -3.87
CA PRO A 46 -0.94 3.58 -4.94
C PRO A 46 -0.73 2.06 -4.93
N VAL A 47 -1.82 1.31 -5.11
CA VAL A 47 -1.86 -0.15 -5.16
C VAL A 47 -2.21 -0.60 -6.57
N TYR A 48 -1.48 -1.61 -7.05
CA TYR A 48 -1.65 -2.19 -8.37
C TYR A 48 -1.87 -3.70 -8.26
N ALA A 49 -2.68 -4.24 -9.17
CA ALA A 49 -2.71 -5.66 -9.48
C ALA A 49 -2.02 -5.84 -10.83
N ASP A 50 -0.91 -6.58 -10.84
CA ASP A 50 -0.01 -6.64 -12.01
C ASP A 50 0.40 -5.23 -12.46
N ASP A 51 -0.08 -4.74 -13.62
CA ASP A 51 0.16 -3.38 -14.12
C ASP A 51 -1.09 -2.47 -14.03
N ASP A 52 -2.23 -3.01 -13.56
CA ASP A 52 -3.50 -2.30 -13.44
C ASP A 52 -3.57 -1.52 -12.12
N PHE A 53 -3.84 -0.22 -12.21
CA PHE A 53 -4.03 0.63 -11.05
C PHE A 53 -5.38 0.34 -10.38
N LEU A 54 -5.35 -0.01 -9.09
CA LEU A 54 -6.57 -0.30 -8.33
C LEU A 54 -7.10 0.92 -7.57
N GLY A 55 -6.18 1.71 -7.01
CA GLY A 55 -6.52 2.84 -6.15
C GLY A 55 -5.35 3.25 -5.27
N ARG A 56 -5.58 4.23 -4.40
CA ARG A 56 -4.62 4.63 -3.37
C ARG A 56 -5.16 4.25 -2.00
N VAL A 57 -4.26 3.82 -1.12
CA VAL A 57 -4.56 3.52 0.28
C VAL A 57 -3.87 4.56 1.14
N VAL A 58 -4.58 5.15 2.08
CA VAL A 58 -4.01 6.09 3.05
C VAL A 58 -3.49 5.28 4.24
N ILE A 59 -2.24 5.51 4.61
CA ILE A 59 -1.57 4.92 5.77
C ILE A 59 -1.14 6.06 6.67
N GLY A 60 -1.36 5.94 7.98
CA GLY A 60 -1.02 6.95 8.97
C GLY A 60 -0.43 6.30 10.21
N ASP A 61 -0.93 6.67 11.38
CA ASP A 61 -0.61 5.99 12.64
C ASP A 61 -1.15 4.56 12.68
N GLU A 62 -2.24 4.31 11.97
CA GLU A 62 -2.82 2.98 11.78
C GLU A 62 -2.41 2.38 10.43
N ASP A 63 -2.38 1.05 10.37
CA ASP A 63 -2.17 0.30 9.14
C ASP A 63 -3.25 0.64 8.11
N GLY A 64 -2.85 0.81 6.84
CA GLY A 64 -3.79 1.00 5.75
C GLY A 64 -4.45 -0.31 5.35
N THR A 65 -5.77 -0.36 5.26
CA THR A 65 -6.49 -1.55 4.77
C THR A 65 -7.22 -1.26 3.48
N PHE A 66 -7.39 -2.28 2.64
CA PHE A 66 -8.09 -2.14 1.36
C PHE A 66 -8.82 -3.40 0.93
N ARG A 67 -9.81 -3.20 0.04
CA ARG A 67 -10.53 -4.26 -0.64
C ARG A 67 -10.93 -3.81 -2.05
N PHE A 68 -10.47 -4.54 -3.07
CA PHE A 68 -10.74 -4.26 -4.48
C PHE A 68 -11.37 -5.47 -5.17
N ASN A 69 -12.32 -5.23 -6.07
CA ASN A 69 -12.91 -6.25 -6.92
C ASN A 69 -12.17 -6.30 -8.27
N LEU A 70 -11.82 -7.49 -8.71
CA LEU A 70 -11.12 -7.75 -9.97
C LEU A 70 -11.90 -8.71 -10.85
N LYS A 71 -11.80 -8.54 -12.17
CA LYS A 71 -12.43 -9.46 -13.14
C LYS A 71 -11.66 -10.76 -13.29
N THR A 72 -10.33 -10.69 -13.18
CA THR A 72 -9.39 -11.82 -13.34
C THR A 72 -8.54 -11.97 -12.09
N ARG A 73 -7.97 -13.17 -11.89
CA ARG A 73 -7.04 -13.41 -10.78
C ARG A 73 -5.69 -12.77 -11.13
N PRO A 74 -5.18 -11.83 -10.33
CA PRO A 74 -3.88 -11.22 -10.60
C PRO A 74 -2.75 -12.19 -10.27
N ALA A 75 -1.61 -12.03 -10.94
CA ALA A 75 -0.40 -12.78 -10.61
C ALA A 75 0.29 -12.21 -9.36
N ARG A 76 0.22 -10.88 -9.19
CA ARG A 76 0.76 -10.18 -8.01
C ARG A 76 -0.03 -8.92 -7.67
N VAL A 77 0.06 -8.52 -6.41
CA VAL A 77 -0.37 -7.20 -5.94
C VAL A 77 0.88 -6.48 -5.45
N VAL A 78 1.09 -5.24 -5.92
CA VAL A 78 2.30 -4.47 -5.65
C VAL A 78 1.97 -3.04 -5.27
N LEU A 79 2.84 -2.44 -4.48
CA LEU A 79 2.79 -1.03 -4.12
C LEU A 79 3.64 -0.23 -5.12
N ASP A 80 3.05 0.80 -5.70
CA ASP A 80 3.71 1.82 -6.52
C ASP A 80 4.85 1.32 -7.45
N PRO A 81 4.58 0.37 -8.38
CA PRO A 81 5.59 -0.17 -9.28
C PRO A 81 6.18 0.89 -10.24
N LYS A 82 5.59 2.09 -10.27
CA LYS A 82 6.03 3.23 -11.08
C LYS A 82 6.91 4.23 -10.32
N GLY A 83 7.15 4.01 -9.02
CA GLY A 83 8.01 4.87 -8.21
C GLY A 83 7.51 6.32 -8.11
N THR A 84 6.19 6.51 -8.01
CA THR A 84 5.56 7.83 -7.82
C THR A 84 5.67 8.35 -6.39
N VAL A 85 6.02 7.49 -5.44
CA VAL A 85 6.19 7.75 -4.02
C VAL A 85 7.61 7.33 -3.61
N LEU A 86 8.32 8.21 -2.89
CA LEU A 86 9.60 7.85 -2.28
C LEU A 86 9.35 6.90 -1.11
N MET A 87 9.68 5.63 -1.30
CA MET A 87 9.49 4.57 -0.30
C MET A 87 10.48 3.42 -0.48
N LYS A 88 10.57 2.57 0.53
CA LYS A 88 11.07 1.19 0.43
C LYS A 88 9.90 0.22 0.54
N THR A 89 10.03 -0.95 -0.08
CA THR A 89 9.07 -2.05 0.07
C THR A 89 9.78 -3.31 0.52
N ASN A 90 9.26 -3.95 1.56
CA ASN A 90 9.67 -5.29 1.95
C ASN A 90 8.75 -6.32 1.29
N ALA A 91 9.32 -7.45 0.88
CA ALA A 91 8.50 -8.63 0.58
C ALA A 91 7.88 -9.12 1.90
N GLY A 92 6.55 -9.24 1.92
CA GLY A 92 5.83 -9.98 2.96
C GLY A 92 5.98 -11.48 2.80
#